data_AF-A0A7J9QCB2-F1
#
_entry.id   AF-A0A7J9QCB2-F1
#
_cell.length_a   1.000
_cell.length_b   1.000
_cell.length_c   1.000
_cell.angle_alpha   90.00
_cell.angle_beta   90.00
_cell.angle_gamma   90.00
#
_symmetry.space_group_name_H-M   'P 1'
#
loop_
_entity.id
_entity.type
_entity.pdbx_description
1 polymer ?
#
loop_
_entity_poly.entity_id
_entity_poly.type
_entity_poly.pdbx_seq_one_letter_code
_entity_poly.pdbx_strand_id
1 'polypeptide(L)'
;MKPRHLEKTDKGYKVFLYIFYICGFIMSSSLIFGVYVTMIEWMENGTYVMGEAIHNTTIPFENFARVSTWIFFSTIIGWYCVSRIGWRRTAGNKIV
;
A
#
# COMPACT_ATOMS: atom_id res chain seq x y z
N MET A 1 -4.32 26.66 -12.20
CA MET A 1 -3.23 26.66 -11.19
C MET A 1 -2.06 25.87 -11.74
N LYS A 2 -0.85 26.45 -11.83
CA LYS A 2 0.36 25.77 -12.31
C LYS A 2 0.71 24.66 -11.30
N PRO A 3 0.96 23.40 -11.71
CA PRO A 3 1.24 22.32 -10.76
C PRO A 3 2.56 22.65 -10.04
N ARG A 4 2.47 23.08 -8.77
CA ARG A 4 3.66 23.22 -7.91
C ARG A 4 4.11 21.82 -7.50
N HIS A 5 5.09 21.30 -8.25
CA HIS A 5 5.76 20.05 -7.91
C HIS A 5 6.61 20.28 -6.65
N LEU A 6 6.48 19.42 -5.63
CA LEU A 6 7.13 19.63 -4.34
C LEU A 6 8.64 19.45 -4.46
N GLU A 7 9.39 20.46 -4.05
CA GLU A 7 10.85 20.43 -3.98
C GLU A 7 11.33 19.71 -2.72
N LYS A 8 12.54 19.13 -2.74
CA LYS A 8 13.13 18.41 -1.59
C LYS A 8 13.28 19.27 -0.33
N THR A 9 13.30 20.59 -0.50
CA THR A 9 13.39 21.60 0.56
C THR A 9 12.03 21.87 1.22
N ASP A 10 10.92 21.56 0.54
CA ASP A 10 9.59 21.80 1.08
C ASP A 10 9.23 20.77 2.15
N LYS A 11 8.74 21.25 3.30
CA LYS A 11 8.25 20.41 4.40
C LYS A 11 7.21 19.40 3.94
N GLY A 12 6.44 19.73 2.91
CA GLY A 12 5.44 18.82 2.31
C GLY A 12 6.04 17.55 1.71
N TYR A 13 7.26 17.58 1.17
CA TYR A 13 7.91 16.39 0.61
C TYR A 13 8.14 15.32 1.70
N LYS A 14 8.55 15.75 2.90
CA LYS A 14 8.74 14.85 4.05
C LYS A 14 7.42 14.21 4.50
N VAL A 15 6.32 14.96 4.46
CA VAL A 15 4.98 14.45 4.84
C VAL A 15 4.52 13.36 3.87
N PHE A 16 4.61 13.60 2.55
CA PHE A 16 4.25 12.57 1.57
C PHE A 16 5.14 11.33 1.67
N LEU A 17 6.42 11.50 1.97
CA LEU A 17 7.36 10.41 2.15
C LEU A 17 7.04 9.58 3.40
N TYR A 18 6.64 10.23 4.51
CA TYR A 18 6.20 9.54 5.71
C TYR A 18 4.91 8.72 5.47
N ILE A 19 3.91 9.32 4.81
CA ILE A 19 2.66 8.64 4.43
C ILE A 19 2.95 7.44 3.50
N PHE A 20 3.89 7.60 2.56
CA PHE A 20 4.32 6.52 1.68
C PHE A 20 4.90 5.33 2.45
N TYR A 21 5.78 5.57 3.45
CA TYR A 21 6.34 4.48 4.26
C TYR A 21 5.28 3.79 5.13
N ILE A 22 4.31 4.53 5.67
CA ILE A 22 3.18 3.92 6.41
C ILE A 22 2.36 3.00 5.50
N CYS A 23 2.03 3.48 4.30
CA CYS A 23 1.35 2.66 3.28
C CYS A 23 2.16 1.40 2.95
N GLY A 24 3.47 1.55 2.74
CA GLY A 24 4.36 0.41 2.50
C GLY A 24 4.33 -0.60 3.64
N PHE A 25 4.36 -0.12 4.89
CA PHE A 25 4.27 -0.98 6.07
C PHE A 25 2.95 -1.76 6.14
N ILE A 26 1.81 -1.10 5.89
CA ILE A 26 0.49 -1.76 5.85
C ILE A 26 0.47 -2.83 4.77
N MET A 27 0.92 -2.52 3.55
CA MET A 27 0.98 -3.49 2.45
C MET A 27 1.90 -4.67 2.79
N SER A 28 3.11 -4.43 3.31
CA SER A 28 4.03 -5.50 3.70
C SER A 28 3.47 -6.38 4.81
N SER A 29 2.84 -5.79 5.83
CA SER A 29 2.21 -6.56 6.92
C SER A 29 1.08 -7.45 6.40
N SER A 30 0.25 -6.94 5.48
CA SER A 30 -0.84 -7.70 4.86
C SER A 30 -0.34 -8.82 3.96
N LEU A 31 0.81 -8.63 3.29
CA LEU A 31 1.45 -9.67 2.49
C LEU A 31 1.98 -10.81 3.37
N ILE A 32 2.69 -10.48 4.45
CA ILE A 32 3.20 -11.47 5.41
C ILE A 32 2.04 -12.25 6.01
N PHE A 33 0.97 -11.56 6.41
CA PHE A 33 -0.24 -12.19 6.90
C PHE A 33 -0.88 -13.13 5.87
N GLY A 34 -1.04 -12.66 4.62
CA GLY A 34 -1.57 -13.46 3.54
C GLY A 34 -0.77 -14.75 3.34
N VAL A 35 0.55 -14.63 3.15
CA VAL A 35 1.46 -15.77 2.95
C VAL A 35 1.39 -16.75 4.12
N TYR A 36 1.37 -16.25 5.35
CA TYR A 36 1.27 -17.09 6.54
C TYR A 36 0.00 -17.94 6.55
N VAL A 37 -1.17 -17.34 6.29
CA VAL A 37 -2.44 -18.08 6.25
C VAL A 37 -2.47 -19.07 5.09
N THR A 38 -1.98 -18.66 3.90
CA THR A 38 -1.91 -19.57 2.74
C THR A 38 -1.04 -20.81 3.02
N MET A 39 0.04 -20.64 3.79
CA MET A 39 0.94 -21.74 4.14
C MET A 39 0.29 -22.70 5.11
N ILE A 40 -0.49 -22.20 6.08
CA ILE A 40 -1.24 -23.06 7.02
C ILE A 40 -2.29 -23.88 6.26
N GLU A 41 -3.12 -23.23 5.44
CA GLU A 41 -4.17 -23.92 4.67
C GLU A 41 -3.59 -24.97 3.73
N TRP A 42 -2.44 -24.69 3.10
CA TRP A 42 -1.72 -25.64 2.26
C TRP A 42 -1.27 -26.88 3.04
N MET A 43 -0.74 -26.69 4.25
CA MET A 43 -0.24 -27.78 5.09
C MET A 43 -1.37 -28.66 5.65
N GLU A 44 -2.53 -28.07 5.96
CA GLU A 44 -3.67 -28.80 6.54
C GLU A 44 -4.51 -29.52 5.49
N ASN A 45 -4.83 -28.86 4.38
CA ASN A 45 -5.82 -29.34 3.42
C ASN A 45 -5.24 -29.78 2.07
N GLY A 46 -3.94 -29.51 1.80
CA GLY A 46 -3.30 -29.79 0.51
C GLY A 46 -3.87 -28.99 -0.67
N THR A 47 -4.81 -28.08 -0.40
CA THR A 47 -5.49 -27.20 -1.36
C THR A 47 -5.66 -25.83 -0.70
N TYR A 48 -5.58 -24.78 -1.49
CA TYR A 48 -5.65 -23.40 -1.00
C TYR A 48 -6.58 -22.58 -1.89
N VAL A 49 -7.55 -21.89 -1.29
CA VAL A 49 -8.48 -20.99 -2.00
C VAL A 49 -7.96 -19.56 -1.89
N MET A 50 -7.45 -19.05 -3.01
CA MET A 50 -6.75 -17.77 -3.01
C MET A 50 -7.64 -16.58 -2.65
N GLY A 51 -7.32 -15.93 -1.54
CA GLY A 51 -7.95 -14.67 -1.13
C GLY A 51 -9.16 -14.81 -0.20
N GLU A 52 -9.60 -16.03 0.12
CA GLU A 52 -10.73 -16.24 1.03
C GLU A 52 -10.40 -15.74 2.45
N ALA A 53 -9.23 -16.13 2.96
CA ALA A 53 -8.69 -15.66 4.23
C ALA A 53 -8.58 -14.13 4.31
N ILE A 54 -8.11 -13.47 3.24
CA ILE A 54 -7.92 -12.01 3.17
C ILE A 54 -9.26 -11.27 3.05
N HIS A 55 -10.25 -11.87 2.39
CA HIS A 55 -11.58 -11.28 2.21
C HIS A 55 -12.47 -11.44 3.45
N ASN A 56 -12.30 -12.54 4.19
CA ASN A 56 -13.13 -12.86 5.35
C ASN A 56 -12.53 -12.39 6.68
N THR A 57 -11.23 -12.05 6.74
CA THR A 57 -10.67 -11.42 7.94
C THR A 57 -11.07 -9.96 8.07
N THR A 58 -11.73 -9.65 9.18
CA THR A 58 -12.07 -8.30 9.61
C THR A 58 -11.12 -7.87 10.74
N ILE A 59 -10.54 -6.68 10.59
CA ILE A 59 -9.60 -6.09 11.56
C ILE A 59 -9.98 -4.62 11.68
N PRO A 60 -10.30 -4.05 12.87
CA PRO A 60 -10.20 -4.55 14.25
C PRO A 60 -11.53 -4.92 14.95
N PHE A 61 -12.68 -4.89 14.26
CA PHE A 61 -14.00 -5.30 14.77
C PHE A 61 -14.75 -6.11 13.71
N GLU A 62 -15.67 -7.00 14.11
CA GLU A 62 -16.40 -7.93 13.20
C GLU A 62 -17.13 -7.27 12.03
N ASN A 63 -17.47 -5.97 12.12
CA ASN A 63 -18.12 -5.18 11.07
C ASN A 63 -17.22 -4.14 10.39
N PHE A 64 -15.93 -4.09 10.74
CA PHE A 64 -15.01 -3.09 10.20
C PHE A 64 -14.28 -3.60 8.95
N ALA A 65 -13.76 -2.65 8.18
CA ALA A 65 -13.12 -2.85 6.88
C ALA A 65 -12.27 -4.12 6.81
N ARG A 66 -12.51 -4.94 5.77
CA ARG A 66 -11.77 -6.16 5.48
C ARG A 66 -10.30 -5.84 5.20
N VAL A 67 -9.40 -6.82 5.38
CA VAL A 67 -7.98 -6.65 5.02
C VAL A 67 -7.83 -6.20 3.57
N SER A 68 -8.67 -6.71 2.67
CA SER A 68 -8.73 -6.26 1.27
C SER A 68 -9.01 -4.75 1.11
N THR A 69 -9.87 -4.18 1.94
CA THR A 69 -10.20 -2.75 1.92
C THR A 69 -9.04 -1.88 2.39
N TRP A 70 -8.30 -2.33 3.41
CA TRP A 70 -7.08 -1.67 3.86
C TRP A 70 -6.00 -1.65 2.79
N ILE A 71 -5.79 -2.78 2.10
CA ILE A 71 -4.87 -2.88 0.97
C ILE A 71 -5.28 -1.93 -0.15
N PHE A 72 -6.59 -1.83 -0.44
CA PHE A 72 -7.12 -0.97 -1.50
C PHE A 72 -6.84 0.51 -1.23
N PHE A 73 -7.19 1.00 -0.04
CA PHE A 73 -6.91 2.39 0.34
C PHE A 73 -5.41 2.68 0.41
N SER A 74 -4.64 1.75 0.97
CA SER A 74 -3.19 1.88 1.04
C SER A 74 -2.60 2.01 -0.37
N THR A 75 -2.99 1.16 -1.32
CA THR A 75 -2.46 1.17 -2.70
C THR A 75 -2.74 2.50 -3.42
N ILE A 76 -3.96 3.04 -3.30
CA ILE A 76 -4.33 4.31 -3.96
C ILE A 76 -3.54 5.49 -3.37
N ILE A 77 -3.48 5.57 -2.04
CA ILE A 77 -2.77 6.66 -1.34
C ILE A 77 -1.26 6.54 -1.61
N GLY A 78 -0.71 5.33 -1.53
CA GLY A 78 0.68 5.03 -1.84
C GLY A 78 1.05 5.43 -3.26
N TRP A 79 0.24 5.02 -4.25
CA TRP A 79 0.44 5.37 -5.65
C TRP A 79 0.46 6.88 -5.88
N TYR A 80 -0.49 7.61 -5.28
CA TYR A 80 -0.53 9.06 -5.37
C TYR A 80 0.71 9.71 -4.76
N CYS A 81 1.17 9.23 -3.60
CA CYS A 81 2.41 9.70 -2.97
C CYS A 81 3.63 9.44 -3.87
N VAL A 82 3.76 8.22 -4.42
CA VAL A 82 4.87 7.85 -5.32
C VAL A 82 4.86 8.68 -6.59
N SER A 83 3.69 8.89 -7.20
CA SER A 83 3.57 9.68 -8.44
C SER A 83 4.02 11.13 -8.23
N ARG A 84 3.68 11.72 -7.08
CA ARG A 84 4.05 13.10 -6.71
C ARG A 84 5.52 13.23 -6.31
N ILE A 85 6.08 12.26 -5.58
CA ILE A 85 7.50 12.21 -5.17
C ILE A 85 8.42 11.87 -6.35
N GLY A 86 8.01 10.91 -7.17
CA GLY A 86 8.76 10.30 -8.27
C GLY A 86 8.85 11.16 -9.52
N TRP A 87 7.94 12.13 -9.71
CA TRP A 87 7.90 13.03 -10.87
C TRP A 87 9.27 13.64 -11.24
N ARG A 88 10.06 14.06 -10.25
CA ARG A 88 11.43 14.59 -10.51
C ARG A 88 12.37 13.56 -11.13
N ARG A 89 12.25 12.28 -10.77
CA ARG A 89 13.08 11.20 -11.29
C ARG A 89 12.60 10.70 -12.66
N THR A 90 11.29 10.74 -12.93
CA THR A 90 10.71 10.20 -14.18
C THR A 90 10.51 11.24 -15.29
N ALA A 91 10.14 12.48 -14.95
CA ALA A 91 9.79 13.53 -15.91
C ALA A 91 10.75 14.75 -15.86
N GLY A 92 11.34 15.04 -14.71
CA GLY A 92 12.18 16.23 -14.52
C GLY A 92 13.49 16.29 -15.32
N ASN A 93 13.93 15.17 -15.92
CA ASN A 93 15.19 15.07 -16.67
C ASN A 93 15.00 14.65 -18.15
N LYS A 94 13.75 14.57 -18.63
CA LYS A 94 13.43 14.12 -20.00
C LYS A 94 12.80 15.20 -20.88
N ILE A 95 12.55 16.38 -20.33
CA ILE A 95 12.13 17.58 -21.07
C ILE A 95 13.33 18.51 -21.14
N VAL A 96 14.16 18.28 -22.17
CA VAL A 96 15.02 19.29 -22.81
C VAL A 96 14.32 19.66 -24.11
#